data_AF-A0A2G5TFG3-F1
#
_entry.id   AF-A0A2G5TFG3-F1
#
_cell.length_a   1.000
_cell.length_b   1.000
_cell.length_c   1.000
_cell.angle_alpha   90.00
_cell.angle_beta   90.00
_cell.angle_gamma   90.00
#
_symmetry.space_group_name_H-M   'P 1'
#
loop_
_entity.id
_entity.type
_entity.pdbx_description
1 polymer ?
#
loop_
_entity_poly.entity_id
_entity_poly.type
_entity_poly.pdbx_seq_one_letter_code
_entity_poly.pdbx_strand_id
1 'polypeptide(L)'
;MELQENICDNMNFNQPIKIAVDSNQSTKFNNEEYEIFEFKNNSKKDYLEFNPSSESKLIIPKNIPLQNIGNLKVPTQIPMFLEFWSRGRFMDCRNFTMHRDSAKRRSILTHLKHLISPPRTPIPALESVEKLAKVREEMLKFGIFPFLNGGTFLGWYRECSVIPHTTDMDIAILAENWNQEFSEFLWTHNSSFRVKRQLGMVNDSYELTIIPKTGFKTPIDVFLMYKEEKNGKENRWVGGLTTTGIKYKYIYPEYDPWCAADLMGHLFWVTCTPEDKIKKEYGPNWYLDENSSKYTWNAAKNAVENGRFTWTQMMTETYNEYRINDVM
;
A
#
# COMPACT_ATOMS: atom_id res chain seq x y z
N MET A 1 -19.26 -18.46 -9.52
CA MET A 1 -19.81 -19.80 -9.32
C MET A 1 -20.19 -19.89 -7.85
N GLU A 2 -21.47 -19.65 -7.53
CA GLU A 2 -21.97 -19.82 -6.17
C GLU A 2 -22.01 -21.33 -5.87
N LEU A 3 -21.14 -21.77 -4.98
CA LEU A 3 -21.17 -23.11 -4.42
C LEU A 3 -22.35 -23.15 -3.42
N GLN A 4 -23.49 -23.71 -3.83
CA GLN A 4 -24.53 -24.10 -2.88
C GLN A 4 -23.96 -25.20 -1.97
N GLU A 5 -24.23 -25.06 -0.66
CA GLU A 5 -23.76 -25.98 0.36
C GLU A 5 -24.12 -27.43 0.01
N ASN A 6 -23.11 -28.31 0.08
CA ASN A 6 -23.24 -29.77 0.12
C ASN A 6 -23.74 -30.52 -1.13
N ILE A 7 -23.69 -29.94 -2.33
CA ILE A 7 -23.97 -30.68 -3.58
C ILE A 7 -22.75 -30.63 -4.50
N CYS A 8 -21.83 -31.59 -4.32
CA CYS A 8 -20.67 -31.77 -5.20
C CYS A 8 -20.96 -32.75 -6.36
N ASP A 9 -22.13 -33.40 -6.37
CA ASP A 9 -22.43 -34.55 -7.25
C ASP A 9 -22.51 -34.22 -8.75
N ASN A 10 -22.55 -32.92 -9.11
CA ASN A 10 -22.62 -32.45 -10.49
C ASN A 10 -21.40 -31.65 -10.96
N MET A 11 -20.29 -31.64 -10.20
CA MET A 11 -19.08 -30.95 -10.64
C MET A 11 -18.20 -31.87 -11.48
N ASN A 12 -18.24 -31.68 -12.80
CA ASN A 12 -17.31 -32.34 -13.71
C ASN A 12 -15.98 -31.56 -13.69
N PHE A 13 -15.04 -32.00 -12.85
CA PHE A 13 -13.70 -31.42 -12.76
C PHE A 13 -12.82 -31.89 -13.93
N ASN A 14 -13.05 -31.34 -15.13
CA ASN A 14 -12.17 -31.56 -16.28
C ASN A 14 -10.81 -30.80 -16.16
N GLN A 15 -10.53 -30.19 -15.01
CA GLN A 15 -9.28 -29.47 -14.75
C GLN A 15 -8.59 -30.07 -13.52
N PRO A 16 -7.25 -30.23 -13.56
CA PRO A 16 -6.50 -30.74 -12.43
C PRO A 16 -6.63 -29.79 -11.23
N ILE A 17 -6.68 -30.36 -10.03
CA ILE A 17 -6.76 -29.60 -8.79
C ILE A 17 -5.38 -29.01 -8.50
N LYS A 18 -5.32 -27.69 -8.29
CA LYS A 18 -4.07 -26.99 -7.96
C LYS A 18 -3.71 -27.23 -6.50
N ILE A 19 -2.53 -27.81 -6.24
CA ILE A 19 -1.99 -28.03 -4.89
C ILE A 19 -0.62 -27.39 -4.78
N ALA A 20 -0.31 -26.81 -3.62
CA ALA A 20 0.99 -26.24 -3.35
C ALA A 20 1.77 -27.05 -2.32
N VAL A 21 3.06 -27.26 -2.58
CA VAL A 21 3.97 -28.04 -1.72
C VAL A 21 5.20 -27.21 -1.37
N ASP A 22 5.68 -27.33 -0.14
CA ASP A 22 6.91 -26.68 0.29
C ASP A 22 8.08 -27.28 -0.49
N SER A 23 8.83 -26.44 -1.20
CA SER A 23 10.02 -26.83 -1.98
C SER A 23 11.07 -27.59 -1.16
N ASN A 24 11.15 -27.37 0.17
CA ASN A 24 12.06 -28.12 1.04
C ASN A 24 11.57 -29.53 1.39
N GLN A 25 10.27 -29.80 1.18
CA GLN A 25 9.63 -31.10 1.44
C GLN A 25 9.30 -31.84 0.15
N SER A 26 9.78 -31.35 -1.00
CA SER A 26 9.47 -31.87 -2.33
C SER A 26 9.71 -33.38 -2.41
N THR A 27 8.62 -34.14 -2.33
CA THR A 27 8.56 -35.52 -2.79
C THR A 27 8.12 -35.46 -4.25
N LYS A 28 8.69 -36.33 -5.10
CA LYS A 28 8.24 -36.50 -6.49
C LYS A 28 6.83 -37.11 -6.49
N PHE A 29 5.83 -36.28 -6.25
CA PHE A 29 4.43 -36.63 -6.44
C PHE A 29 4.11 -36.33 -7.90
N ASN A 30 3.74 -37.34 -8.68
CA ASN A 30 3.33 -37.17 -10.07
C ASN A 30 1.97 -37.85 -10.22
N ASN A 31 0.90 -37.06 -10.31
CA ASN A 31 -0.46 -37.53 -10.53
C ASN A 31 -1.14 -36.54 -11.48
N GLU A 32 -1.71 -37.05 -12.58
CA GLU A 32 -2.38 -36.26 -13.61
C GLU A 32 -3.63 -35.52 -13.10
N GLU A 33 -4.17 -35.92 -11.94
CA GLU A 33 -5.29 -35.26 -11.27
C GLU A 33 -4.91 -33.93 -10.59
N TYR A 34 -3.61 -33.70 -10.35
CA TYR A 34 -3.12 -32.54 -9.60
C TYR A 34 -2.11 -31.71 -10.39
N GLU A 35 -2.30 -30.40 -10.35
CA GLU A 35 -1.29 -29.43 -10.80
C GLU A 35 -0.51 -28.96 -9.57
N ILE A 36 0.78 -29.30 -9.50
CA ILE A 36 1.61 -29.05 -8.32
C ILE A 36 2.39 -27.74 -8.49
N PHE A 37 2.25 -26.85 -7.51
CA PHE A 37 3.03 -25.64 -7.36
C PHE A 37 4.04 -25.81 -6.24
N GLU A 38 5.30 -25.47 -6.48
CA GLU A 38 6.27 -25.37 -5.40
C GLU A 38 6.27 -23.96 -4.81
N PHE A 39 6.29 -23.89 -3.48
CA PHE A 39 6.47 -22.63 -2.77
C PHE A 39 7.69 -22.66 -1.83
N LYS A 40 8.28 -21.49 -1.61
CA LYS A 40 9.35 -21.23 -0.65
C LYS A 40 8.79 -20.42 0.51
N ASN A 41 9.12 -20.85 1.72
CA ASN A 41 8.78 -20.15 2.95
C ASN A 41 10.06 -19.58 3.60
N ASN A 42 10.29 -18.27 3.44
CA ASN A 42 11.45 -17.59 4.03
C ASN A 42 11.05 -16.93 5.35
N SER A 43 11.77 -17.25 6.43
CA SER A 43 11.49 -16.70 7.76
C SER A 43 11.60 -15.18 7.86
N LYS A 44 12.43 -14.56 7.01
CA LYS A 44 12.64 -13.10 6.95
C LYS A 44 11.58 -12.35 6.13
N LYS A 45 10.66 -13.06 5.48
CA LYS A 45 9.62 -12.47 4.62
C LYS A 45 8.25 -12.76 5.18
N ASP A 46 7.28 -11.87 5.01
CA ASP A 46 5.90 -12.08 5.46
C ASP A 46 4.98 -12.74 4.43
N TYR A 47 5.56 -13.25 3.36
CA TYR A 47 4.87 -13.90 2.26
C TYR A 47 5.53 -15.21 1.86
N LEU A 48 4.76 -16.05 1.18
CA LEU A 48 5.20 -17.26 0.50
C LEU A 48 5.52 -16.93 -0.97
N GLU A 49 6.61 -17.48 -1.49
CA GLU A 49 6.99 -17.34 -2.90
C GLU A 49 6.65 -18.60 -3.66
N PHE A 50 5.83 -18.48 -4.70
CA PHE A 50 5.43 -19.56 -5.59
C PHE A 50 6.14 -19.37 -6.93
N ASN A 51 6.69 -20.46 -7.46
CA ASN A 51 7.34 -20.48 -8.78
C ASN A 51 6.53 -21.39 -9.71
N PRO A 52 5.40 -20.89 -10.25
CA PRO A 52 4.64 -21.64 -11.25
C PRO A 52 5.50 -21.88 -12.49
N SER A 53 5.56 -23.12 -12.98
CA SER A 53 6.43 -23.54 -14.09
C SER A 53 6.18 -22.79 -15.41
N SER A 54 5.03 -22.14 -15.55
CA SER A 54 4.54 -21.49 -16.78
C SER A 54 4.20 -20.00 -16.61
N GLU A 55 4.30 -19.44 -15.41
CA GLU A 55 3.84 -18.07 -15.11
C GLU A 55 4.92 -17.22 -14.43
N SER A 56 4.65 -15.93 -14.30
CA SER A 56 5.48 -15.03 -13.49
C SER A 56 5.48 -15.51 -12.03
N LYS A 57 6.58 -15.26 -11.32
CA LYS A 57 6.65 -15.49 -9.86
C LYS A 57 5.40 -14.93 -9.17
N LEU A 58 4.87 -15.68 -8.21
CA LEU A 58 3.72 -15.30 -7.41
C LEU A 58 4.15 -15.14 -5.96
N ILE A 59 3.66 -14.12 -5.27
CA ILE A 59 3.82 -13.97 -3.82
C ILE A 59 2.45 -13.75 -3.17
N ILE A 60 2.19 -14.45 -2.07
CA ILE A 60 0.96 -14.30 -1.28
C ILE A 60 1.30 -14.20 0.21
N PRO A 61 0.51 -13.50 1.04
CA PRO A 61 0.74 -13.41 2.47
C PRO A 61 0.86 -14.80 3.11
N LYS A 62 1.79 -14.97 4.07
CA LYS A 62 1.97 -16.28 4.73
C LYS A 62 0.98 -16.51 5.89
N ASN A 63 0.41 -15.44 6.44
CA ASN A 63 -0.50 -15.48 7.59
C ASN A 63 -1.95 -15.76 7.18
N ILE A 64 -2.16 -16.77 6.33
CA ILE A 64 -3.50 -17.17 5.88
C ILE A 64 -4.10 -18.09 6.94
N PRO A 65 -5.36 -17.87 7.39
CA PRO A 65 -6.08 -18.82 8.22
C PRO A 65 -6.31 -20.14 7.48
N LEU A 66 -5.76 -21.23 8.03
CA LEU A 66 -5.82 -22.58 7.43
C LEU A 66 -6.48 -23.56 8.38
N GLN A 67 -7.19 -24.54 7.83
CA GLN A 67 -7.67 -25.73 8.53
C GLN A 67 -7.07 -27.00 7.93
N ASN A 68 -6.92 -28.04 8.74
CA ASN A 68 -6.47 -29.35 8.27
C ASN A 68 -7.67 -30.18 7.82
N ILE A 69 -7.63 -30.69 6.59
CA ILE A 69 -8.55 -31.70 6.07
C ILE A 69 -7.71 -32.89 5.63
N GLY A 70 -7.67 -33.94 6.44
CA GLY A 70 -6.74 -35.05 6.23
C GLY A 70 -5.28 -34.57 6.26
N ASN A 71 -4.57 -34.78 5.16
CA ASN A 71 -3.19 -34.33 4.93
C ASN A 71 -3.08 -32.97 4.23
N LEU A 72 -4.20 -32.30 3.95
CA LEU A 72 -4.24 -31.02 3.26
C LEU A 72 -4.47 -29.86 4.23
N LYS A 73 -3.82 -28.72 3.94
CA LYS A 73 -4.14 -27.43 4.55
C LYS A 73 -4.99 -26.62 3.59
N VAL A 74 -6.18 -26.24 4.03
CA VAL A 74 -7.16 -25.52 3.20
C VAL A 74 -7.44 -24.16 3.83
N PRO A 75 -7.42 -23.05 3.06
CA PRO A 75 -7.84 -21.75 3.56
C PRO A 75 -9.26 -21.78 4.13
N THR A 76 -9.44 -21.25 5.33
CA THR A 76 -10.78 -21.11 5.93
C THR A 76 -11.52 -19.88 5.42
N GLN A 77 -10.78 -18.85 4.98
CA GLN A 77 -11.31 -17.65 4.35
C GLN A 77 -11.04 -17.68 2.85
N ILE A 78 -11.78 -18.54 2.13
CA ILE A 78 -11.58 -18.79 0.70
C ILE A 78 -11.65 -17.52 -0.15
N PRO A 79 -12.64 -16.60 -0.01
CA PRO A 79 -12.70 -15.39 -0.82
C PRO A 79 -11.45 -14.51 -0.66
N MET A 80 -10.96 -14.33 0.57
CA MET A 80 -9.75 -13.55 0.85
C MET A 80 -8.50 -14.22 0.25
N PHE A 81 -8.40 -15.55 0.31
CA PHE A 81 -7.31 -16.29 -0.33
C PHE A 81 -7.31 -16.08 -1.85
N LEU A 82 -8.48 -16.10 -2.49
CA LEU A 82 -8.60 -15.86 -3.93
C LEU A 82 -8.18 -14.43 -4.31
N GLU A 83 -8.49 -13.43 -3.48
CA GLU A 83 -7.99 -12.06 -3.66
C GLU A 83 -6.46 -11.97 -3.52
N PHE A 84 -5.85 -12.69 -2.57
CA PHE A 84 -4.39 -12.77 -2.48
C PHE A 84 -3.78 -13.41 -3.73
N TRP A 85 -4.40 -14.48 -4.21
CA TRP A 85 -3.92 -15.20 -5.40
C TRP A 85 -4.03 -14.34 -6.66
N SER A 86 -5.18 -13.71 -6.89
CA SER A 86 -5.42 -12.88 -8.08
C SER A 86 -4.48 -11.68 -8.15
N ARG A 87 -4.11 -11.13 -7.00
CA ARG A 87 -3.18 -9.99 -6.86
C ARG A 87 -1.74 -10.41 -6.66
N GLY A 88 -1.46 -11.72 -6.64
CA GLY A 88 -0.17 -12.27 -6.22
C GLY A 88 0.95 -12.15 -7.26
N ARG A 89 0.64 -11.73 -8.49
CA ARG A 89 1.64 -11.57 -9.56
C ARG A 89 2.75 -10.63 -9.10
N PHE A 90 3.97 -11.16 -9.02
CA PHE A 90 5.11 -10.42 -8.50
C PHE A 90 5.57 -9.35 -9.50
N MET A 91 5.82 -8.16 -8.98
CA MET A 91 6.40 -7.03 -9.70
C MET A 91 7.73 -6.66 -9.05
N ASP A 92 8.78 -6.59 -9.86
CA ASP A 92 10.10 -6.16 -9.43
C ASP A 92 10.19 -4.63 -9.33
N CYS A 93 10.88 -4.16 -8.29
CA CYS A 93 11.47 -2.83 -8.27
C CYS A 93 12.70 -2.74 -9.19
N ARG A 94 13.14 -1.53 -9.51
CA ARG A 94 14.26 -1.25 -10.41
C ARG A 94 15.64 -1.32 -9.73
N ASN A 95 15.68 -1.29 -8.40
CA ASN A 95 16.90 -1.40 -7.59
C ASN A 95 18.01 -0.41 -8.01
N PHE A 96 17.65 0.85 -8.27
CA PHE A 96 18.62 1.88 -8.62
C PHE A 96 19.42 2.33 -7.40
N THR A 97 20.72 2.50 -7.61
CA THR A 97 21.57 3.22 -6.66
C THR A 97 21.47 4.71 -6.95
N MET A 98 20.90 5.48 -6.02
CA MET A 98 20.67 6.91 -6.24
C MET A 98 21.93 7.74 -5.94
N HIS A 99 22.31 8.58 -6.90
CA HIS A 99 23.31 9.62 -6.68
C HIS A 99 22.66 10.79 -5.96
N ARG A 100 22.90 10.87 -4.65
CA ARG A 100 22.40 11.96 -3.82
C ARG A 100 23.48 13.00 -3.67
N ASP A 101 23.11 14.25 -3.94
CA ASP A 101 23.93 15.35 -3.46
C ASP A 101 24.05 15.22 -1.95
N SER A 102 25.27 14.94 -1.48
CA SER A 102 25.62 15.08 -0.07
C SER A 102 25.06 16.42 0.41
N ALA A 103 24.59 16.49 1.66
CA ALA A 103 24.17 17.73 2.30
C ALA A 103 25.39 18.69 2.41
N LYS A 104 25.79 19.27 1.27
CA LYS A 104 27.00 20.06 1.11
C LYS A 104 26.72 21.46 1.64
N ARG A 105 27.46 21.77 2.70
CA ARG A 105 27.63 23.06 3.39
C ARG A 105 26.32 23.69 3.86
N ARG A 106 25.98 23.39 5.11
CA ARG A 106 25.05 24.20 5.91
C ARG A 106 25.54 25.64 5.92
N SER A 107 24.79 26.53 5.29
CA SER A 107 24.98 27.97 5.41
C SER A 107 24.57 28.41 6.83
N ILE A 108 25.12 29.51 7.33
CA ILE A 108 24.67 30.17 8.58
C ILE A 108 23.14 30.42 8.53
N LEU A 109 22.61 30.71 7.35
CA LEU A 109 21.17 30.89 7.11
C LEU A 109 20.38 29.59 7.32
N THR A 110 20.98 28.43 7.01
CA THR A 110 20.39 27.11 7.23
C THR A 110 20.33 26.79 8.72
N HIS A 111 21.36 27.18 9.50
CA HIS A 111 21.34 27.06 10.96
C HIS A 111 20.28 27.94 11.62
N LEU A 112 20.12 29.20 11.17
CA LEU A 112 19.05 30.07 11.68
C LEU A 112 17.65 29.55 11.35
N LYS A 113 17.44 29.02 10.13
CA LYS A 113 16.17 28.36 9.75
C LYS A 113 15.87 27.15 10.62
N HIS A 114 16.86 26.33 10.96
CA HIS A 114 16.67 25.15 11.82
C HIS A 114 16.36 25.51 13.29
N LEU A 115 16.74 26.70 13.76
CA LEU A 115 16.35 27.20 15.08
C LEU A 115 14.87 27.61 15.15
N ILE A 116 14.31 28.10 14.04
CA ILE A 116 12.90 28.57 13.95
C ILE A 116 11.96 27.43 13.50
N SER A 117 12.45 26.52 12.66
CA SER A 117 11.71 25.36 12.17
C SER A 117 12.68 24.19 12.03
N PRO A 118 12.81 23.31 13.05
CA PRO A 118 13.69 22.15 12.96
C PRO A 118 13.31 21.31 11.73
N PRO A 119 14.30 20.78 10.99
CA PRO A 119 14.01 19.96 9.83
C PRO A 119 13.26 18.72 10.29
N ARG A 120 12.22 18.33 9.56
CA ARG A 120 11.55 17.05 9.81
C ARG A 120 12.59 15.94 9.72
N THR A 121 12.64 15.09 10.75
CA THR A 121 13.55 13.96 10.79
C THR A 121 13.14 12.94 9.73
N PRO A 122 14.04 12.53 8.83
CA PRO A 122 13.74 11.46 7.89
C PRO A 122 13.37 10.16 8.61
N ILE A 123 12.50 9.38 7.97
CA ILE A 123 12.00 8.14 8.57
C ILE A 123 13.07 7.03 8.53
N PRO A 124 13.19 6.20 9.58
CA PRO A 124 14.07 5.02 9.54
C PRO A 124 13.43 3.96 8.63
N ALA A 125 14.04 3.67 7.49
CA ALA A 125 13.42 2.85 6.44
C ALA A 125 12.90 1.49 6.92
N LEU A 126 13.75 0.68 7.56
CA LEU A 126 13.37 -0.67 7.99
C LEU A 126 12.22 -0.65 9.00
N GLU A 127 12.37 0.08 10.10
CA GLU A 127 11.34 0.18 11.14
C GLU A 127 10.04 0.76 10.58
N SER A 128 10.12 1.76 9.69
CA SER A 128 8.94 2.36 9.08
C SER A 128 8.20 1.38 8.18
N VAL A 129 8.90 0.61 7.35
CA VAL A 129 8.29 -0.42 6.50
C VAL A 129 7.66 -1.52 7.34
N GLU A 130 8.26 -1.93 8.47
CA GLU A 130 7.65 -2.87 9.41
C GLU A 130 6.33 -2.32 9.99
N LYS A 131 6.29 -1.03 10.34
CA LYS A 131 5.03 -0.38 10.76
C LYS A 131 4.03 -0.31 9.62
N LEU A 132 4.45 -0.02 8.38
CA LEU A 132 3.57 -0.02 7.23
C LEU A 132 2.94 -1.40 6.98
N ALA A 133 3.74 -2.47 7.11
CA ALA A 133 3.25 -3.84 7.02
C ALA A 133 2.24 -4.14 8.12
N LYS A 134 2.43 -3.59 9.33
CA LYS A 134 1.44 -3.73 10.41
C LYS A 134 0.12 -3.00 10.10
N VAL A 135 0.14 -1.85 9.43
CA VAL A 135 -1.09 -1.18 8.94
C VAL A 135 -1.82 -2.09 7.96
N ARG A 136 -1.10 -2.67 6.98
CA ARG A 136 -1.65 -3.63 6.02
C ARG A 136 -2.35 -4.80 6.74
N GLU A 137 -1.70 -5.42 7.72
CA GLU A 137 -2.31 -6.51 8.49
C GLU A 137 -3.57 -6.09 9.26
N GLU A 138 -3.65 -4.85 9.76
CA GLU A 138 -4.86 -4.33 10.39
C GLU A 138 -5.99 -4.08 9.39
N MET A 139 -5.68 -3.54 8.21
CA MET A 139 -6.63 -3.33 7.12
C MET A 139 -7.21 -4.64 6.56
N LEU A 140 -6.37 -5.68 6.43
CA LEU A 140 -6.81 -6.99 5.92
C LEU A 140 -7.87 -7.66 6.78
N LYS A 141 -7.90 -7.39 8.10
CA LYS A 141 -8.96 -7.89 9.00
C LYS A 141 -10.35 -7.40 8.60
N PHE A 142 -10.42 -6.28 7.89
CA PHE A 142 -11.66 -5.65 7.42
C PHE A 142 -11.87 -5.86 5.91
N GLY A 143 -11.12 -6.76 5.29
CA GLY A 143 -11.20 -7.03 3.85
C GLY A 143 -10.64 -5.90 2.97
N ILE A 144 -9.81 -5.02 3.53
CA ILE A 144 -9.21 -3.90 2.80
C ILE A 144 -7.81 -4.28 2.32
N PHE A 145 -7.53 -4.05 1.03
CA PHE A 145 -6.25 -4.34 0.39
C PHE A 145 -5.53 -3.02 0.04
N PRO A 146 -4.69 -2.48 0.94
CA PRO A 146 -3.96 -1.24 0.68
C PRO A 146 -2.82 -1.41 -0.30
N PHE A 147 -2.60 -0.41 -1.14
CA PHE A 147 -1.50 -0.41 -2.10
C PHE A 147 -0.59 0.80 -1.89
N LEU A 148 0.67 0.65 -2.30
CA LEU A 148 1.64 1.74 -2.18
C LEU A 148 1.21 2.93 -3.05
N ASN A 149 1.34 4.14 -2.50
CA ASN A 149 1.03 5.37 -3.22
C ASN A 149 2.18 6.39 -3.09
N GLY A 150 2.10 7.50 -3.83
CA GLY A 150 2.95 8.67 -3.63
C GLY A 150 4.46 8.40 -3.57
N GLY A 151 5.15 9.04 -2.64
CA GLY A 151 6.60 8.95 -2.48
C GLY A 151 7.06 7.55 -2.05
N THR A 152 6.19 6.80 -1.36
CA THR A 152 6.45 5.42 -0.95
C THR A 152 6.46 4.48 -2.15
N PHE A 153 5.51 4.65 -3.06
CA PHE A 153 5.44 3.90 -4.31
C PHE A 153 6.63 4.20 -5.23
N LEU A 154 7.01 5.48 -5.35
CA LEU A 154 8.21 5.88 -6.08
C LEU A 154 9.46 5.25 -5.46
N GLY A 155 9.62 5.35 -4.15
CA GLY A 155 10.74 4.76 -3.42
C GLY A 155 10.86 3.27 -3.69
N TRP A 156 9.76 2.53 -3.50
CA TRP A 156 9.73 1.09 -3.78
C TRP A 156 10.16 0.82 -5.22
N TYR A 157 9.49 1.44 -6.20
CA TYR A 157 9.72 1.12 -7.60
C TYR A 157 11.14 1.46 -8.04
N ARG A 158 11.69 2.55 -7.53
CA ARG A 158 13.01 3.04 -7.94
C ARG A 158 14.14 2.35 -7.19
N GLU A 159 14.01 2.15 -5.88
CA GLU A 159 15.13 1.85 -4.98
C GLU A 159 14.93 0.59 -4.13
N CYS A 160 13.80 -0.11 -4.28
CA CYS A 160 13.42 -1.25 -3.44
C CYS A 160 13.36 -0.93 -1.93
N SER A 161 13.16 0.35 -1.59
CA SER A 161 13.12 0.87 -0.22
C SER A 161 12.24 2.13 -0.17
N VAL A 162 12.01 2.72 1.00
CA VAL A 162 11.46 4.07 1.09
C VAL A 162 12.54 5.10 0.76
N ILE A 163 12.16 6.27 0.25
CA ILE A 163 13.13 7.31 -0.11
C ILE A 163 13.79 7.84 1.19
N PRO A 164 15.13 7.78 1.35
CA PRO A 164 15.79 8.03 2.63
C PRO A 164 15.65 9.45 3.22
N HIS A 165 15.11 10.40 2.47
CA HIS A 165 14.92 11.80 2.89
C HIS A 165 13.44 12.20 3.00
N THR A 166 12.50 11.25 2.90
CA THR A 166 11.07 11.51 3.18
C THR A 166 10.76 11.45 4.67
N THR A 167 9.60 11.98 5.04
CA THR A 167 9.20 12.19 6.44
C THR A 167 7.94 11.43 6.84
N ASP A 168 7.39 10.69 5.90
CA ASP A 168 6.09 10.03 5.88
C ASP A 168 6.14 8.85 4.89
N MET A 169 5.10 8.02 4.96
CA MET A 169 4.80 7.01 3.95
C MET A 169 3.36 7.17 3.48
N ASP A 170 3.08 6.75 2.25
CA ASP A 170 1.80 6.93 1.58
C ASP A 170 1.29 5.57 1.12
N ILE A 171 0.05 5.27 1.49
CA ILE A 171 -0.72 4.16 0.94
C ILE A 171 -2.08 4.68 0.50
N ALA A 172 -2.70 3.94 -0.41
CA ALA A 172 -4.07 4.22 -0.82
C ALA A 172 -4.92 2.96 -0.76
N ILE A 173 -6.21 3.18 -0.67
CA ILE A 173 -7.26 2.16 -0.78
C ILE A 173 -8.31 2.67 -1.75
N LEU A 174 -8.97 1.76 -2.45
CA LEU A 174 -10.10 2.14 -3.29
C LEU A 174 -11.22 2.71 -2.42
N ALA A 175 -11.79 3.85 -2.83
CA ALA A 175 -12.85 4.51 -2.08
C ALA A 175 -14.09 3.61 -1.93
N GLU A 176 -14.39 2.79 -2.96
CA GLU A 176 -15.43 1.77 -2.93
C GLU A 176 -15.15 0.62 -1.94
N ASN A 177 -13.93 0.49 -1.43
CA ASN A 177 -13.55 -0.48 -0.40
C ASN A 177 -13.33 0.18 0.98
N TRP A 178 -13.70 1.45 1.14
CA TRP A 178 -13.70 2.08 2.45
C TRP A 178 -14.64 1.33 3.40
N ASN A 179 -14.13 1.00 4.60
CA ASN A 179 -14.88 0.31 5.62
C ASN A 179 -14.98 1.19 6.88
N GLN A 180 -16.21 1.52 7.28
CA GLN A 180 -16.45 2.34 8.47
C GLN A 180 -15.97 1.65 9.76
N GLU A 181 -16.09 0.33 9.88
CA GLU A 181 -15.62 -0.43 11.05
C GLU A 181 -14.09 -0.35 11.18
N PHE A 182 -13.35 -0.31 10.06
CA PHE A 182 -11.91 -0.07 10.09
C PHE A 182 -11.60 1.34 10.62
N SER A 183 -12.34 2.35 10.17
CA SER A 183 -12.22 3.71 10.68
C SER A 183 -12.45 3.78 12.19
N GLU A 184 -13.50 3.13 12.68
CA GLU A 184 -13.82 3.04 14.11
C GLU A 184 -12.75 2.26 14.88
N PHE A 185 -12.22 1.17 14.31
CA PHE A 185 -11.17 0.35 14.90
C PHE A 185 -9.88 1.15 15.19
N LEU A 186 -9.50 2.08 14.32
CA LEU A 186 -8.32 2.95 14.51
C LEU A 186 -8.40 3.80 15.80
N TRP A 187 -9.60 4.06 16.31
CA TRP A 187 -9.83 4.80 17.56
C TRP A 187 -9.77 3.93 18.82
N THR A 188 -9.74 2.61 18.67
CA THR A 188 -9.75 1.68 19.78
C THR A 188 -8.35 1.45 20.36
N HIS A 189 -8.28 0.84 21.55
CA HIS A 189 -7.02 0.35 22.11
C HIS A 189 -6.42 -0.81 21.31
N ASN A 190 -7.23 -1.51 20.49
CA ASN A 190 -6.81 -2.70 19.74
C ASN A 190 -6.01 -2.37 18.47
N SER A 191 -6.14 -1.16 17.91
CA SER A 191 -5.25 -0.74 16.81
C SER A 191 -3.84 -0.48 17.34
N SER A 192 -2.83 -0.82 16.54
CA SER A 192 -1.43 -0.47 16.81
C SER A 192 -1.11 1.00 16.50
N PHE A 193 -2.09 1.74 15.95
CA PHE A 193 -1.93 3.10 15.45
C PHE A 193 -2.90 4.07 16.14
N ARG A 194 -2.60 5.36 16.00
CA ARG A 194 -3.51 6.46 16.37
C ARG A 194 -3.73 7.34 15.15
N VAL A 195 -4.96 7.81 14.97
CA VAL A 195 -5.26 8.86 13.99
C VAL A 195 -4.67 10.17 14.50
N LYS A 196 -3.82 10.79 13.68
CA LYS A 196 -3.21 12.09 13.93
C LYS A 196 -3.96 13.21 13.24
N ARG A 197 -4.40 12.96 12.00
CA ARG A 197 -5.06 13.97 11.17
C ARG A 197 -6.07 13.32 10.22
N GLN A 198 -7.14 14.04 9.95
CA GLN A 198 -8.08 13.77 8.86
C GLN A 198 -8.18 15.00 7.96
N LEU A 199 -8.12 14.77 6.65
CA LEU A 199 -8.42 15.75 5.61
C LEU A 199 -9.59 15.26 4.75
N GLY A 200 -10.43 16.17 4.28
CA GLY A 200 -11.56 15.90 3.38
C GLY A 200 -12.71 15.11 4.01
N MET A 201 -13.59 14.62 3.15
CA MET A 201 -14.71 13.74 3.49
C MET A 201 -14.56 12.41 2.74
N VAL A 202 -15.13 11.33 3.27
CA VAL A 202 -15.02 9.99 2.64
C VAL A 202 -15.38 10.00 1.15
N ASN A 203 -16.34 10.83 0.73
CA ASN A 203 -16.74 10.97 -0.66
C ASN A 203 -16.01 12.08 -1.46
N ASP A 204 -15.09 12.82 -0.84
CA ASP A 204 -14.44 14.00 -1.43
C ASP A 204 -13.08 14.30 -0.77
N SER A 205 -12.00 13.91 -1.44
CA SER A 205 -10.61 14.22 -1.07
C SER A 205 -10.20 13.72 0.33
N TYR A 206 -10.61 12.52 0.73
CA TYR A 206 -10.27 11.95 2.05
C TYR A 206 -8.81 11.51 2.17
N GLU A 207 -8.17 11.88 3.27
CA GLU A 207 -6.86 11.41 3.71
C GLU A 207 -6.85 11.25 5.23
N LEU A 208 -6.35 10.13 5.74
CA LEU A 208 -6.04 9.95 7.16
C LEU A 208 -4.53 9.84 7.37
N THR A 209 -3.98 10.69 8.21
CA THR A 209 -2.63 10.49 8.74
C THR A 209 -2.74 9.67 10.01
N ILE A 210 -2.15 8.48 10.02
CA ILE A 210 -2.00 7.63 11.22
C ILE A 210 -0.54 7.57 11.66
N ILE A 211 -0.30 7.32 12.94
CA ILE A 211 1.05 7.10 13.48
C ILE A 211 1.11 5.85 14.37
N PRO A 212 2.24 5.14 14.42
CA PRO A 212 2.44 4.03 15.36
C PRO A 212 2.29 4.48 16.82
N LYS A 213 1.67 3.62 17.65
CA LYS A 213 1.65 3.79 19.11
C LYS A 213 3.01 3.51 19.76
N THR A 214 3.87 2.73 19.11
CA THR A 214 5.17 2.30 19.61
C THR A 214 6.26 2.41 18.54
N GLY A 215 7.50 2.66 18.97
CA GLY A 215 8.64 2.87 18.08
C GLY A 215 8.69 4.28 17.51
N PHE A 216 9.40 4.45 16.38
CA PHE A 216 9.46 5.70 15.65
C PHE A 216 8.06 6.09 15.14
N LYS A 217 7.63 7.33 15.42
CA LYS A 217 6.30 7.84 15.06
C LYS A 217 6.21 8.26 13.58
N THR A 218 6.51 7.33 12.67
CA THR A 218 6.42 7.58 11.23
C THR A 218 4.96 7.89 10.85
N PRO A 219 4.65 9.09 10.33
CA PRO A 219 3.35 9.37 9.74
C PRO A 219 3.11 8.47 8.52
N ILE A 220 1.92 7.91 8.45
CA ILE A 220 1.45 7.12 7.31
C ILE A 220 0.16 7.78 6.84
N ASP A 221 0.19 8.32 5.62
CA ASP A 221 -0.97 8.94 4.98
C ASP A 221 -1.73 7.87 4.19
N VAL A 222 -3.00 7.70 4.54
CA VAL A 222 -3.93 6.74 3.94
C VAL A 222 -4.92 7.53 3.09
N PHE A 223 -4.76 7.43 1.77
CA PHE A 223 -5.60 8.11 0.80
C PHE A 223 -6.78 7.23 0.35
N LEU A 224 -7.94 7.83 0.12
CA LEU A 224 -8.97 7.20 -0.71
C LEU A 224 -8.73 7.51 -2.18
N MET A 225 -8.71 6.45 -2.98
CA MET A 225 -8.60 6.51 -4.43
C MET A 225 -9.97 6.33 -5.07
N TYR A 226 -10.45 7.39 -5.70
CA TYR A 226 -11.78 7.47 -6.27
C TYR A 226 -11.78 7.08 -7.75
N LYS A 227 -12.90 6.51 -8.20
CA LYS A 227 -13.20 6.31 -9.62
C LYS A 227 -13.68 7.62 -10.27
N GLU A 228 -13.21 7.92 -11.46
CA GLU A 228 -13.77 8.94 -12.33
C GLU A 228 -13.78 8.45 -13.78
N GLU A 229 -14.96 8.40 -14.41
CA GLU A 229 -15.08 8.07 -15.82
C GLU A 229 -15.01 9.34 -16.67
N LYS A 230 -14.09 9.38 -17.63
CA LYS A 230 -13.92 10.51 -18.55
C LYS A 230 -13.74 10.00 -19.97
N ASN A 231 -14.63 10.41 -20.88
CA ASN A 231 -14.61 10.02 -22.29
C ASN A 231 -14.62 8.49 -22.50
N GLY A 232 -15.39 7.76 -21.70
CA GLY A 232 -15.46 6.29 -21.78
C GLY A 232 -14.22 5.56 -21.25
N LYS A 233 -13.26 6.27 -20.64
CA LYS A 233 -12.10 5.70 -19.97
C LYS A 233 -12.17 5.94 -18.48
N GLU A 234 -11.92 4.89 -17.70
CA GLU A 234 -11.77 5.00 -16.26
C GLU A 234 -10.42 5.63 -15.90
N ASN A 235 -10.46 6.65 -15.06
CA ASN A 235 -9.31 7.20 -14.37
C ASN A 235 -9.52 7.03 -12.86
N ARG A 236 -8.41 7.08 -12.13
CA ARG A 236 -8.41 7.05 -10.67
C ARG A 236 -7.76 8.30 -10.13
N TRP A 237 -8.17 8.75 -8.95
CA TRP A 237 -7.55 9.91 -8.34
C TRP A 237 -7.56 9.85 -6.81
N VAL A 238 -6.53 10.42 -6.18
CA VAL A 238 -6.53 10.71 -4.74
C VAL A 238 -6.63 12.22 -4.51
N GLY A 239 -7.11 12.61 -3.34
CA GLY A 239 -7.26 14.02 -2.97
C GLY A 239 -5.99 14.62 -2.39
N GLY A 240 -5.84 15.95 -2.52
CA GLY A 240 -4.98 16.78 -1.69
C GLY A 240 -5.77 17.98 -1.17
N LEU A 241 -5.51 18.40 0.07
CA LEU A 241 -6.23 19.50 0.71
C LEU A 241 -5.26 20.50 1.34
N THR A 242 -5.36 21.76 0.93
CA THR A 242 -4.60 22.84 1.58
C THR A 242 -5.30 23.29 2.86
N THR A 243 -4.56 23.93 3.77
CA THR A 243 -5.11 24.54 4.98
C THR A 243 -6.10 25.69 4.70
N THR A 244 -6.12 26.21 3.48
CA THR A 244 -7.09 27.24 3.02
C THR A 244 -8.36 26.66 2.40
N GLY A 245 -8.47 25.33 2.35
CA GLY A 245 -9.61 24.61 1.78
C GLY A 245 -9.53 24.35 0.28
N ILE A 246 -8.50 24.82 -0.44
CA ILE A 246 -8.30 24.46 -1.86
C ILE A 246 -8.01 22.98 -1.95
N LYS A 247 -8.74 22.29 -2.82
CA LYS A 247 -8.62 20.86 -3.09
C LYS A 247 -7.85 20.63 -4.39
N TYR A 248 -7.13 19.53 -4.43
CA TYR A 248 -6.46 19.01 -5.62
C TYR A 248 -6.86 17.55 -5.87
N LYS A 249 -6.89 17.16 -7.14
CA LYS A 249 -6.96 15.77 -7.60
C LYS A 249 -5.62 15.40 -8.19
N TYR A 250 -5.03 14.31 -7.72
CA TYR A 250 -3.89 13.67 -8.40
C TYR A 250 -4.45 12.58 -9.30
N ILE A 251 -4.43 12.80 -10.61
CA ILE A 251 -5.12 11.93 -11.58
C ILE A 251 -4.16 10.89 -12.15
N TYR A 252 -4.59 9.64 -12.12
CA TYR A 252 -3.86 8.49 -12.63
C TYR A 252 -4.68 7.77 -13.70
N PRO A 253 -4.02 7.10 -14.67
CA PRO A 253 -4.70 6.10 -15.48
C PRO A 253 -5.23 4.97 -14.58
N GLU A 254 -6.12 4.15 -15.13
CA GLU A 254 -6.60 2.92 -14.49
C GLU A 254 -5.47 2.15 -13.77
N TYR A 255 -5.69 1.82 -12.50
CA TYR A 255 -4.70 1.16 -11.64
C TYR A 255 -4.68 -0.37 -11.82
N ASP A 256 -5.80 -0.95 -12.23
CA ASP A 256 -5.98 -2.37 -12.47
C ASP A 256 -5.27 -2.80 -13.78
N PRO A 257 -4.73 -4.04 -13.89
CA PRO A 257 -4.63 -5.09 -12.86
C PRO A 257 -3.68 -4.76 -11.70
N TRP A 258 -3.96 -5.34 -10.53
CA TRP A 258 -3.12 -5.27 -9.34
C TRP A 258 -2.08 -6.40 -9.28
N CYS A 259 -0.90 -6.06 -8.79
CA CYS A 259 0.24 -6.95 -8.61
C CYS A 259 0.75 -6.87 -7.16
N ALA A 260 1.63 -7.80 -6.78
CA ALA A 260 2.28 -7.84 -5.48
C ALA A 260 3.76 -7.45 -5.60
N ALA A 261 4.27 -6.82 -4.54
CA ALA A 261 5.59 -6.23 -4.47
C ALA A 261 6.28 -6.63 -3.17
N ASP A 262 7.60 -6.82 -3.21
CA ASP A 262 8.44 -6.87 -2.01
C ASP A 262 8.97 -5.46 -1.70
N LEU A 263 8.69 -4.99 -0.49
CA LEU A 263 9.33 -3.82 0.09
C LEU A 263 10.06 -4.28 1.35
N MET A 264 11.37 -4.45 1.26
CA MET A 264 12.25 -4.84 2.38
C MET A 264 11.79 -6.11 3.12
N GLY A 265 11.29 -7.11 2.38
CA GLY A 265 10.80 -8.38 2.95
C GLY A 265 9.32 -8.42 3.29
N HIS A 266 8.59 -7.32 3.07
CA HIS A 266 7.16 -7.23 3.31
C HIS A 266 6.35 -7.13 2.00
N LEU A 267 5.26 -7.89 1.90
CA LEU A 267 4.38 -7.88 0.74
C LEU A 267 3.48 -6.63 0.75
N PHE A 268 3.43 -5.91 -0.37
CA PHE A 268 2.45 -4.86 -0.60
C PHE A 268 1.82 -5.01 -1.99
N TRP A 269 0.67 -4.38 -2.17
CA TRP A 269 0.04 -4.31 -3.49
C TRP A 269 0.44 -3.03 -4.23
N VAL A 270 0.51 -3.16 -5.56
CA VAL A 270 0.86 -2.10 -6.50
C VAL A 270 0.09 -2.31 -7.80
N THR A 271 0.05 -1.31 -8.67
CA THR A 271 -0.40 -1.55 -10.06
C THR A 271 0.60 -2.45 -10.80
N CYS A 272 0.12 -3.28 -11.73
CA CYS A 272 0.99 -4.07 -12.61
C CYS A 272 1.73 -3.23 -13.67
N THR A 273 1.47 -1.92 -13.76
CA THR A 273 2.13 -0.98 -14.68
C THR A 273 2.74 0.21 -13.92
N PRO A 274 3.69 -0.03 -13.00
CA PRO A 274 4.15 0.98 -12.05
C PRO A 274 4.78 2.21 -12.70
N GLU A 275 5.56 2.01 -13.77
CA GLU A 275 6.24 3.11 -14.47
C GLU A 275 5.27 4.12 -15.07
N ASP A 276 4.11 3.68 -15.57
CA ASP A 276 3.12 4.57 -16.19
C ASP A 276 2.54 5.55 -15.16
N LYS A 277 2.26 5.04 -13.95
CA LYS A 277 1.73 5.85 -12.84
C LYS A 277 2.80 6.79 -12.31
N ILE A 278 4.03 6.30 -12.14
CA ILE A 278 5.16 7.11 -11.68
C ILE A 278 5.52 8.21 -12.67
N LYS A 279 5.59 7.90 -13.97
CA LYS A 279 5.80 8.92 -15.01
C LYS A 279 4.68 9.94 -15.05
N LYS A 280 3.45 9.55 -14.74
CA LYS A 280 2.32 10.49 -14.70
C LYS A 280 2.47 11.50 -13.56
N GLU A 281 2.88 11.05 -12.38
CA GLU A 281 3.02 11.89 -11.18
C GLU A 281 4.32 12.70 -11.18
N TYR A 282 5.46 12.05 -11.41
CA TYR A 282 6.80 12.64 -11.28
C TYR A 282 7.39 13.10 -12.63
N GLY A 283 6.80 12.68 -13.75
CA GLY A 283 7.25 13.03 -15.10
C GLY A 283 8.44 12.20 -15.59
N PRO A 284 9.05 12.56 -16.73
CA PRO A 284 10.03 11.72 -17.42
C PRO A 284 11.33 11.48 -16.64
N ASN A 285 11.67 12.38 -15.70
CA ASN A 285 12.90 12.33 -14.92
C ASN A 285 12.72 11.70 -13.53
N TRP A 286 11.66 10.92 -13.31
CA TRP A 286 11.34 10.25 -12.04
C TRP A 286 12.49 9.40 -11.46
N TYR A 287 13.40 8.94 -12.33
CA TYR A 287 14.57 8.14 -11.97
C TYR A 287 15.73 8.95 -11.35
N LEU A 288 15.64 10.29 -11.34
CA LEU A 288 16.61 11.15 -10.67
C LEU A 288 16.21 11.39 -9.21
N ASP A 289 17.21 11.54 -8.34
CA ASP A 289 16.95 11.94 -6.96
C ASP A 289 16.60 13.42 -6.92
N GLU A 290 15.47 13.74 -6.30
CA GLU A 290 15.07 15.10 -5.98
C GLU A 290 14.91 15.20 -4.48
N ASN A 291 15.49 16.23 -3.86
CA ASN A 291 15.42 16.40 -2.42
C ASN A 291 13.97 16.69 -1.99
N SER A 292 13.38 15.82 -1.15
CA SER A 292 11.99 15.94 -0.70
C SER A 292 11.67 17.26 -0.01
N SER A 293 12.66 17.95 0.59
CA SER A 293 12.45 19.28 1.16
C SER A 293 12.10 20.37 0.14
N LYS A 294 12.34 20.12 -1.16
CA LYS A 294 11.97 21.01 -2.27
C LYS A 294 10.68 20.55 -2.96
N TYR A 295 10.15 19.38 -2.60
CA TYR A 295 8.95 18.84 -3.21
C TYR A 295 7.73 19.69 -2.82
N THR A 296 6.94 20.07 -3.81
CA THR A 296 5.72 20.85 -3.64
C THR A 296 4.56 20.00 -4.15
N TRP A 297 3.86 19.34 -3.22
CA TRP A 297 2.85 18.33 -3.54
C TRP A 297 1.74 18.85 -4.47
N ASN A 298 1.27 20.08 -4.27
CA ASN A 298 0.20 20.67 -5.08
C ASN A 298 0.67 21.17 -6.46
N ALA A 299 1.96 21.04 -6.76
CA ALA A 299 2.55 21.30 -8.05
C ALA A 299 2.99 20.00 -8.76
N ALA A 300 2.58 18.83 -8.26
CA ALA A 300 2.81 17.56 -8.95
C ALA A 300 2.22 17.58 -10.36
N LYS A 301 2.84 16.88 -11.31
CA LYS A 301 2.51 17.00 -12.74
C LYS A 301 1.12 16.46 -13.09
N ASN A 302 0.57 15.61 -12.23
CA ASN A 302 -0.78 15.07 -12.33
C ASN A 302 -1.78 15.74 -11.39
N ALA A 303 -1.37 16.76 -10.63
CA ALA A 303 -2.27 17.50 -9.75
C ALA A 303 -3.08 18.53 -10.55
N VAL A 304 -4.38 18.56 -10.32
CA VAL A 304 -5.30 19.59 -10.84
C VAL A 304 -6.15 20.12 -9.70
N GLU A 305 -6.45 21.42 -9.70
CA GLU A 305 -7.37 21.99 -8.72
C GLU A 305 -8.77 21.37 -8.87
N ASN A 306 -9.42 21.08 -7.75
CA ASN A 306 -10.70 20.38 -7.67
C ASN A 306 -11.73 21.18 -6.84
N GLY A 307 -11.65 22.51 -6.90
CA GLY A 307 -12.50 23.41 -6.13
C GLY A 307 -12.02 23.58 -4.69
N ARG A 308 -12.93 23.97 -3.80
CA ARG A 308 -12.60 24.40 -2.44
C ARG A 308 -13.69 24.02 -1.44
N PHE A 309 -13.30 23.60 -0.24
CA PHE A 309 -14.18 23.55 0.92
C PHE A 309 -14.37 24.94 1.52
N THR A 310 -15.59 25.24 1.96
CA THR A 310 -15.87 26.48 2.69
C THR A 310 -15.12 26.50 4.02
N TRP A 311 -14.91 27.70 4.57
CA TRP A 311 -14.27 27.83 5.89
C TRP A 311 -15.03 27.06 6.98
N THR A 312 -16.36 27.06 6.93
CA THR A 312 -17.19 26.28 7.86
C THR A 312 -16.89 24.79 7.73
N GLN A 313 -16.93 24.22 6.51
CA GLN A 313 -16.60 22.81 6.28
C GLN A 313 -15.17 22.46 6.71
N MET A 314 -14.21 23.36 6.52
CA MET A 314 -12.83 23.18 7.01
C MET A 314 -12.81 23.00 8.53
N MET A 315 -13.56 23.83 9.26
CA MET A 315 -13.54 23.83 10.72
C MET A 315 -14.39 22.71 11.36
N THR A 316 -15.40 22.18 10.67
CA THR A 316 -16.39 21.25 11.26
C THR A 316 -16.30 19.82 10.76
N GLU A 317 -15.84 19.60 9.52
CA GLU A 317 -16.01 18.32 8.83
C GLU A 317 -14.72 17.79 8.22
N THR A 318 -13.92 18.67 7.61
CA THR A 318 -12.92 18.27 6.62
C THR A 318 -11.47 18.46 7.05
N TYR A 319 -11.20 19.19 8.14
CA TYR A 319 -9.84 19.32 8.67
C TYR A 319 -9.86 19.08 10.17
N ASN A 320 -9.39 17.91 10.59
CA ASN A 320 -9.29 17.55 11.99
C ASN A 320 -7.86 17.15 12.33
N GLU A 321 -7.25 17.81 13.31
CA GLU A 321 -6.01 17.37 13.94
C GLU A 321 -6.29 16.89 15.36
N TYR A 322 -5.90 15.66 15.65
CA TYR A 322 -6.19 15.01 16.91
C TYR A 322 -4.96 15.07 17.82
N ARG A 323 -5.18 15.57 19.04
CA ARG A 323 -4.11 15.62 20.03
C ARG A 323 -3.71 14.21 20.44
N ILE A 324 -2.46 13.87 20.17
CA ILE A 324 -1.86 12.63 20.66
C ILE A 324 -1.33 12.94 22.05
N ASN A 325 -2.15 12.66 23.06
CA ASN A 325 -1.66 12.68 24.44
C ASN A 325 -0.74 11.47 24.60
N ASP A 326 0.57 11.73 24.68
CA ASP A 326 1.53 10.75 25.14
C ASP A 326 1.27 10.54 26.63
N VAL A 327 0.36 9.61 26.94
CA VAL A 327 0.26 9.09 28.30
C VAL A 327 1.50 8.22 28.48
N MET A 328 2.42 8.71 29.31
CA MET A 328 3.66 8.04 29.72
C MET A 328 3.39 6.67 30.33
#